data_AF-A0A388TB30-F1
#
_entry.id   AF-A0A388TB30-F1
#
_cell.length_a   1.000
_cell.length_b   1.000
_cell.length_c   1.000
_cell.angle_alpha   90.00
_cell.angle_beta   90.00
_cell.angle_gamma   90.00
#
_symmetry.space_group_name_H-M   'P 1'
#
loop_
_entity.id
_entity.type
_entity.pdbx_description
1 polymer ?
#
loop_
_entity_poly.entity_id
_entity_poly.type
_entity_poly.pdbx_seq_one_letter_code
_entity_poly.pdbx_strand_id
1 'polypeptide(L)'
;MPINYKEYHPQWKQISKAIVARGKNQCELCGAPNNQIVFRPVKGSELPRPWYFDGEVDDCGYKGCYTKIILTVHHIDSNKENNSQLNLIALCQKCHLRLDLAKHIYNRRMKRLGIIRKLEAA
;
A
#
# COMPACT_ATOMS: atom_id res chain seq x y z
N MET A 1 -0.96 5.66 7.40
CA MET A 1 -2.30 6.23 7.17
C MET A 1 -3.16 5.88 8.38
N PRO A 2 -3.72 6.86 9.10
CA PRO A 2 -4.70 6.56 10.14
C PRO A 2 -5.94 5.95 9.48
N ILE A 3 -6.35 4.75 9.92
CA ILE A 3 -7.56 4.08 9.46
C ILE A 3 -8.69 4.37 10.44
N ASN A 4 -9.81 4.88 9.94
CA ASN A 4 -11.05 4.95 10.69
C ASN A 4 -11.87 3.68 10.41
N TYR A 5 -11.83 2.71 11.32
CA TYR A 5 -12.54 1.43 11.15
C TYR A 5 -14.06 1.57 11.07
N LYS A 6 -14.64 2.70 11.50
CA LYS A 6 -16.09 2.95 11.42
C LYS A 6 -16.59 3.12 9.99
N GLU A 7 -15.71 3.51 9.07
CA GLU A 7 -16.03 3.72 7.65
C GLU A 7 -15.97 2.43 6.82
N TYR A 8 -15.61 1.30 7.45
CA TYR A 8 -15.48 0.01 6.79
C TYR A 8 -16.54 -0.95 7.31
N HIS A 9 -16.78 -2.01 6.53
CA HIS A 9 -17.71 -3.07 6.92
C HIS A 9 -17.35 -3.67 8.30
N PRO A 10 -18.32 -4.01 9.17
CA PRO A 10 -18.05 -4.56 10.51
C PRO A 10 -17.14 -5.80 10.51
N GLN A 11 -17.22 -6.61 9.45
CA GLN A 11 -16.40 -7.82 9.26
C GLN A 11 -15.11 -7.57 8.47
N TRP A 12 -14.66 -6.33 8.31
CA TRP A 12 -13.48 -5.97 7.51
C TRP A 12 -12.22 -6.77 7.90
N LYS A 13 -12.04 -7.07 9.18
CA LYS A 13 -10.91 -7.90 9.65
C LYS A 13 -10.89 -9.29 9.01
N GLN A 14 -12.06 -9.90 8.78
CA GLN A 14 -12.17 -11.22 8.16
C GLN A 14 -11.96 -11.13 6.65
N ILE A 15 -12.60 -10.14 6.01
CA ILE A 15 -12.44 -9.86 4.58
C ILE A 15 -10.97 -9.63 4.24
N SER A 16 -10.29 -8.77 5.00
CA SER A 16 -8.88 -8.45 4.80
C SER A 16 -8.00 -9.71 4.90
N LYS A 17 -8.21 -10.55 5.92
CA LYS A 17 -7.48 -11.82 6.06
C LYS A 17 -7.73 -12.76 4.87
N ALA A 18 -8.97 -12.87 4.40
CA ALA A 18 -9.31 -13.70 3.24
C ALA A 18 -8.61 -13.23 1.96
N ILE A 19 -8.55 -11.92 1.72
CA ILE A 19 -7.86 -11.35 0.56
C ILE A 19 -6.35 -11.53 0.66
N VAL A 20 -5.76 -11.38 1.85
CA VAL A 20 -4.33 -11.65 2.06
C VAL A 20 -4.01 -13.14 1.85
N ALA A 21 -4.88 -14.04 2.29
CA ALA A 21 -4.75 -15.47 2.06
C ALA A 21 -4.85 -15.81 0.55
N ARG A 22 -5.78 -15.16 -0.18
CA ARG A 22 -5.89 -15.26 -1.65
C ARG A 22 -4.58 -14.85 -2.34
N GLY A 23 -3.97 -13.76 -1.88
CA GLY A 23 -2.67 -13.27 -2.36
C GLY A 23 -1.46 -14.08 -1.88
N LYS A 24 -1.64 -15.27 -1.30
CA LYS A 24 -0.57 -16.14 -0.76
C LYS A 24 0.37 -15.44 0.23
N ASN A 25 -0.16 -14.50 1.04
CA ASN A 25 0.63 -13.65 1.93
C ASN A 25 1.73 -12.85 1.21
N GLN A 26 1.50 -12.48 -0.05
CA GLN A 26 2.40 -11.66 -0.86
C GLN A 26 1.65 -10.47 -1.46
N CYS A 27 2.39 -9.40 -1.75
CA CYS A 27 1.85 -8.26 -2.48
C CYS A 27 1.55 -8.68 -3.93
N GLU A 28 0.31 -8.54 -4.38
CA GLU A 28 -0.11 -8.93 -5.73
C GLU A 28 0.57 -8.10 -6.85
N LEU A 29 1.13 -6.92 -6.53
CA LEU A 29 1.84 -6.09 -7.51
C LEU A 29 3.36 -6.28 -7.54
N CYS A 30 3.99 -6.55 -6.40
CA CYS A 30 5.46 -6.62 -6.33
C CYS A 30 6.01 -7.94 -5.81
N GLY A 31 5.16 -8.87 -5.37
CA GLY A 31 5.55 -10.18 -4.83
C GLY A 31 6.13 -10.15 -3.41
N ALA A 32 6.27 -8.98 -2.78
CA ALA A 32 6.92 -8.89 -1.48
C ALA A 32 6.15 -9.66 -0.38
N PRO A 33 6.84 -10.47 0.43
CA PRO A 33 6.22 -11.31 1.45
C PRO A 33 5.71 -10.49 2.65
N ASN A 34 4.57 -10.90 3.22
CA ASN A 34 3.98 -10.26 4.39
C ASN A 34 4.78 -10.56 5.67
N ASN A 35 4.85 -9.58 6.58
CA ASN A 35 5.52 -9.65 7.89
C ASN A 35 7.02 -9.98 7.88
N GLN A 36 7.65 -9.96 6.72
CA GLN A 36 9.10 -10.18 6.57
C GLN A 36 9.84 -8.85 6.45
N ILE A 37 11.10 -8.84 6.87
CA ILE A 37 12.01 -7.72 6.64
C ILE A 37 12.70 -7.97 5.30
N VAL A 38 12.62 -6.99 4.40
CA VAL A 38 13.26 -7.07 3.08
C VAL A 38 14.08 -5.82 2.84
N PHE A 39 15.15 -5.95 2.06
CA PHE A 39 15.90 -4.83 1.55
C PHE A 39 15.14 -4.18 0.40
N ARG A 40 14.95 -2.85 0.47
CA ARG A 40 14.34 -2.04 -0.58
C ARG A 40 15.38 -1.09 -1.17
N PRO A 41 15.73 -1.26 -2.45
CA PRO A 41 16.66 -0.33 -3.07
C PRO A 41 15.98 1.01 -3.38
N VAL A 42 16.79 2.06 -3.47
CA VAL A 42 16.33 3.38 -3.90
C VAL A 42 15.83 3.35 -5.35
N LYS A 43 14.91 4.27 -5.69
CA LYS A 43 14.43 4.40 -7.07
C LYS A 43 15.63 4.77 -7.97
N GLY A 44 15.82 4.01 -9.05
CA GLY A 44 16.95 4.20 -9.96
C GLY A 44 18.17 3.33 -9.64
N SER A 45 18.08 2.39 -8.69
CA SER A 45 19.08 1.33 -8.54
C SER A 45 19.13 0.44 -9.79
N GLU A 46 20.31 -0.04 -10.16
CA GLU A 46 20.53 -1.01 -11.24
C GLU A 46 19.98 -2.41 -10.92
N LEU A 47 19.48 -2.62 -9.70
CA LEU A 47 18.89 -3.86 -9.25
C LEU A 47 17.58 -4.19 -10.02
N PRO A 48 17.46 -5.39 -10.62
CA PRO A 48 16.34 -5.76 -11.49
C PRO A 48 15.02 -5.97 -10.73
N ARG A 49 15.09 -6.39 -9.46
CA ARG A 49 13.93 -6.66 -8.60
C ARG A 49 13.65 -5.51 -7.63
N PRO A 50 12.37 -5.31 -7.25
CA PRO A 50 11.98 -4.22 -6.35
C PRO A 50 12.24 -4.49 -4.85
N TRP A 51 12.68 -5.70 -4.47
CA TRP A 51 13.04 -6.11 -3.11
C TRP A 51 13.93 -7.36 -3.13
N TYR A 52 14.67 -7.57 -2.05
CA TYR A 52 15.60 -8.68 -1.82
C TYR A 52 15.53 -9.15 -0.37
N PHE A 53 15.86 -10.41 -0.13
CA PHE A 53 16.07 -10.90 1.24
C PHE A 53 17.41 -10.42 1.79
N ASP A 54 17.57 -10.54 3.11
CA ASP A 54 18.83 -10.24 3.79
C ASP A 54 19.95 -11.15 3.25
N GLY A 55 21.09 -10.55 2.89
CA GLY A 55 22.22 -11.25 2.28
C GLY A 55 22.06 -11.67 0.81
N GLU A 56 20.96 -11.34 0.10
CA GLU A 56 20.84 -11.60 -1.35
C GLU A 56 21.63 -10.61 -2.22
N VAL A 57 22.02 -9.46 -1.67
CA VAL A 57 22.77 -8.41 -2.37
C VAL A 57 23.97 -8.02 -1.52
N ASP A 58 25.12 -7.84 -2.16
CA ASP A 58 26.30 -7.33 -1.46
C ASP A 58 26.08 -5.86 -1.10
N ASP A 59 26.12 -5.56 0.20
CA ASP A 59 25.87 -4.23 0.77
C ASP A 59 26.87 -3.15 0.30
N CYS A 60 27.96 -3.53 -0.37
CA CYS A 60 29.06 -2.65 -0.73
C CYS A 60 28.76 -1.67 -1.90
N GLY A 61 27.64 -1.83 -2.62
CA GLY A 61 27.35 -1.03 -3.81
C GLY A 61 25.96 -0.38 -3.90
N TYR A 62 24.98 -0.83 -3.12
CA TYR A 62 23.58 -0.45 -3.33
C TYR A 62 23.00 0.40 -2.20
N LYS A 63 22.45 1.57 -2.54
CA LYS A 63 21.69 2.40 -1.60
C LYS A 63 20.28 1.85 -1.42
N GLY A 64 19.87 1.61 -0.18
CA GLY A 64 18.53 1.14 0.17
C GLY A 64 18.29 1.11 1.67
N CYS A 65 17.14 0.57 2.07
CA CYS A 65 16.81 0.38 3.48
C CYS A 65 16.08 -0.95 3.71
N TYR A 66 16.33 -1.55 4.87
CA TYR A 66 15.55 -2.67 5.37
C TYR A 66 14.21 -2.17 5.89
N THR A 67 13.12 -2.75 5.39
CA THR A 67 11.76 -2.38 5.78
C THR A 67 10.94 -3.62 6.05
N LYS A 68 10.21 -3.61 7.18
CA LYS A 68 9.19 -4.63 7.46
C LYS A 68 8.01 -4.45 6.52
N ILE A 69 7.71 -5.48 5.73
CA ILE A 69 6.58 -5.46 4.81
C ILE A 69 5.29 -5.75 5.58
N ILE A 70 4.35 -4.81 5.48
CA ILE A 70 2.99 -4.97 5.97
C ILE A 70 2.05 -4.93 4.76
N LEU A 71 1.26 -5.98 4.57
CA LEU A 71 0.21 -5.99 3.58
C LEU A 71 -1.05 -5.30 4.09
N THR A 72 -1.67 -4.55 3.20
CA THR A 72 -2.92 -3.82 3.38
C THR A 72 -3.80 -4.08 2.17
N VAL A 73 -5.11 -4.16 2.39
CA VAL A 73 -6.08 -4.35 1.30
C VAL A 73 -6.50 -2.99 0.74
N HIS A 74 -6.48 -2.89 -0.59
CA HIS A 74 -6.88 -1.70 -1.33
C HIS A 74 -8.14 -1.99 -2.17
N HIS A 75 -9.06 -1.04 -2.22
CA HIS A 75 -10.22 -1.05 -3.10
C HIS A 75 -9.84 -0.46 -4.45
N ILE A 76 -9.94 -1.23 -5.55
CA ILE A 76 -9.54 -0.80 -6.89
C ILE A 76 -10.38 0.41 -7.35
N ASP A 77 -11.69 0.38 -7.09
CA ASP A 77 -12.62 1.46 -7.40
C ASP A 77 -12.59 2.65 -6.41
N SER A 78 -11.73 2.60 -5.39
CA SER A 78 -11.70 3.56 -4.28
C SER A 78 -13.00 3.69 -3.46
N ASN A 79 -14.01 2.84 -3.69
CA ASN A 79 -15.27 2.83 -2.96
C ASN A 79 -15.19 1.82 -1.80
N LYS A 80 -15.25 2.33 -0.56
CA LYS A 80 -15.14 1.53 0.66
C LYS A 80 -16.34 0.60 0.88
N GLU A 81 -17.49 0.90 0.28
CA GLU A 81 -18.70 0.08 0.41
C GLU A 81 -18.65 -1.16 -0.48
N ASN A 82 -17.89 -1.11 -1.59
CA ASN A 82 -17.74 -2.22 -2.51
C ASN A 82 -16.70 -3.24 -2.01
N ASN A 83 -17.17 -4.14 -1.14
CA ASN A 83 -16.34 -5.18 -0.53
C ASN A 83 -16.29 -6.49 -1.35
N SER A 84 -16.60 -6.43 -2.66
CA SER A 84 -16.46 -7.58 -3.55
C SER A 84 -15.01 -8.05 -3.61
N GLN A 85 -14.78 -9.36 -3.55
CA GLN A 85 -13.41 -9.92 -3.55
C GLN A 85 -12.60 -9.55 -4.80
N LEU A 86 -13.27 -9.33 -5.94
CA LEU A 86 -12.63 -8.90 -7.19
C LEU A 86 -12.20 -7.43 -7.16
N ASN A 87 -12.84 -6.62 -6.33
CA ASN A 87 -12.52 -5.21 -6.15
C ASN A 87 -11.40 -5.00 -5.12
N LEU A 88 -11.01 -6.05 -4.39
CA LEU A 88 -10.06 -5.97 -3.29
C LEU A 88 -8.73 -6.62 -3.68
N ILE A 89 -7.64 -5.87 -3.52
CA ILE A 89 -6.28 -6.33 -3.84
C ILE A 89 -5.36 -6.23 -2.61
N ALA A 90 -4.56 -7.27 -2.36
CA ALA A 90 -3.57 -7.28 -1.29
C ALA A 90 -2.26 -6.61 -1.73
N LEU A 91 -1.93 -5.45 -1.13
CA LEU A 91 -0.76 -4.65 -1.51
C LEU A 91 0.13 -4.36 -0.31
N CYS A 92 1.45 -4.28 -0.54
CA CYS A 92 2.36 -3.73 0.45
C CYS A 92 2.19 -2.20 0.57
N GLN A 93 2.57 -1.62 1.72
CA GLN A 93 2.51 -0.18 1.96
C GLN A 93 3.10 0.68 0.83
N LYS A 94 4.24 0.28 0.25
CA LYS A 94 4.88 0.99 -0.87
C LYS A 94 4.00 1.00 -2.14
N CYS A 95 3.43 -0.15 -2.51
CA CYS A 95 2.56 -0.25 -3.69
C CYS A 95 1.23 0.46 -3.46
N HIS A 96 0.66 0.34 -2.25
CA HIS A 96 -0.56 1.04 -1.88
C HIS A 96 -0.39 2.56 -2.00
N LEU A 97 0.66 3.13 -1.42
CA LEU A 97 0.97 4.57 -1.50
C LEU A 97 1.23 5.05 -2.93
N ARG A 98 1.73 4.17 -3.81
CA ARG A 98 1.93 4.51 -5.22
C ARG A 98 0.60 4.69 -5.94
N LEU A 99 -0.39 3.83 -5.68
CA LEU A 99 -1.72 3.97 -6.27
C LEU A 99 -2.43 5.21 -5.72
N ASP A 100 -2.33 5.48 -4.43
CA ASP A 100 -2.94 6.66 -3.80
C ASP A 100 -2.24 7.98 -4.15
N LEU A 101 -1.07 7.96 -4.82
CA LEU A 101 -0.24 9.15 -5.03
C LEU A 101 -1.00 10.26 -5.75
N ALA A 102 -1.75 9.93 -6.81
CA ALA A 102 -2.52 10.92 -7.56
C ALA A 102 -3.59 11.60 -6.68
N LYS A 103 -4.33 10.81 -5.91
CA LYS A 103 -5.33 11.28 -4.95
C LYS A 103 -4.70 12.15 -3.86
N HIS A 104 -3.52 11.78 -3.36
CA HIS A 104 -2.78 12.56 -2.39
C HIS A 104 -2.29 13.91 -2.94
N ILE A 105 -1.80 13.93 -4.18
CA ILE A 105 -1.39 15.18 -4.86
C ILE A 105 -2.60 16.10 -5.02
N TYR A 106 -3.73 15.57 -5.52
CA TYR A 106 -4.97 16.33 -5.68
C TYR A 106 -5.47 16.89 -4.35
N ASN A 107 -5.62 16.04 -3.33
CA ASN A 107 -6.10 16.47 -2.01
C ASN A 107 -5.17 17.52 -1.38
N ARG A 108 -3.84 17.37 -1.54
CA ARG A 108 -2.88 18.36 -1.05
C ARG A 108 -3.03 19.70 -1.78
N ARG A 109 -3.23 19.68 -3.10
CA ARG A 109 -3.49 20.88 -3.91
C ARG A 109 -4.79 21.57 -3.48
N MET A 110 -5.89 20.83 -3.37
CA MET A 110 -7.20 21.37 -3.00
C MET A 110 -7.22 21.93 -1.58
N LYS A 111 -6.50 21.30 -0.62
CA LYS A 111 -6.30 21.84 0.73
C LYS A 111 -5.50 23.14 0.71
N ARG A 112 -4.41 23.20 -0.06
CA ARG A 112 -3.59 24.42 -0.21
C ARG A 112 -4.37 25.57 -0.84
N LEU A 113 -5.28 25.28 -1.76
CA LEU A 113 -6.19 26.25 -2.38
C LEU A 113 -7.40 26.63 -1.49
N GLY A 114 -7.55 25.99 -0.32
CA GLY A 114 -8.66 26.27 0.61
C GLY A 114 -10.04 25.76 0.18
N ILE A 115 -10.12 24.96 -0.89
CA ILE A 115 -11.39 24.52 -1.47
C ILE A 115 -12.06 23.43 -0.60
N ILE A 116 -11.28 22.51 -0.04
CA ILE A 116 -11.82 21.42 0.81
C ILE A 116 -12.45 21.95 2.10
N ARG A 117 -11.90 23.03 2.69
CA ARG A 117 -12.48 23.67 3.89
C ARG A 117 -13.86 24.28 3.66
N LYS A 118 -14.22 24.63 2.42
CA LYS A 118 -15.52 25.24 2.08
C LYS A 118 -16.63 24.20 1.88
N LEU A 119 -16.29 22.97 1.50
CA LEU A 119 -17.26 21.89 1.28
C LEU A 119 -17.63 21.14 2.56
N GLU A 120 -16.75 21.13 3.58
CA GLU A 120 -17.04 20.53 4.90
C GLU A 120 -17.77 21.51 5.84
N ALA A 121 -17.92 22.77 5.45
CA ALA A 121 -18.52 23.86 6.24
C ALA A 121 -19.84 24.40 5.65
N ALA A 122 -20.36 23.75 4.61
CA ALA A 122 -21.66 24.01 3.99
C ALA A 122 -22.56 22.77 4.18
#